data_AF-A0A090Y2J2-F1
#
_entry.id   AF-A0A090Y2J2-F1
#
_cell.length_a   1.000
_cell.length_b   1.000
_cell.length_c   1.000
_cell.angle_alpha   90.00
_cell.angle_beta   90.00
_cell.angle_gamma   90.00
#
_symmetry.space_group_name_H-M   'P 1'
#
loop_
_entity.id
_entity.type
_entity.pdbx_description
1 polymer ?
#
loop_
_entity_poly.entity_id
_entity_poly.type
_entity_poly.pdbx_seq_one_letter_code
_entity_poly.pdbx_strand_id
1 'polypeptide(L)'
;MKKIFQILSVMLLASLMTGPISNVTVQAASAPPEGVQAIDPADVDPKAAEAAQAKLQEYTGNTYPFGTALKGDDGSYMFTLQKSKTDQIIVNSKGTVDVLYIDIRYKELRNEQLKKQLDQAWSEIFPETGEPLENVNLHYMGGKLSLRASNPKATIFMVDGKVDHALRQVQDKDIPANVLKTAEQTLASCGGLVKKTRTLEGVTLRAGQPPVYNFLYTTNKGNVWIHIEEGTLQRTEVNLQALSDKLFEVTSKAKGDAVDKKLQSFKTNTLLKTAIKDAKAIMDLDLSGYSVKRAENRIDTLIFSKKGAPTVTGMFNSKGSFYYFKVNKYDN
;
A
#
# COMPACT_ATOMS: atom_id res chain seq x y z
N MET A 1 -0.17 -2.85 -24.46
CA MET A 1 -0.32 -2.37 -23.08
C MET A 1 0.74 -2.95 -22.15
N LYS A 2 0.94 -4.28 -22.09
CA LYS A 2 1.88 -4.91 -21.12
C LYS A 2 3.28 -4.29 -21.06
N LYS A 3 3.84 -3.80 -22.16
CA LYS A 3 5.22 -3.25 -22.24
C LYS A 3 5.36 -1.81 -21.73
N ILE A 4 4.43 -0.89 -22.03
CA ILE A 4 4.43 0.44 -21.40
C ILE A 4 4.18 0.31 -19.88
N PHE A 5 3.28 -0.59 -19.45
CA PHE A 5 3.10 -0.87 -18.02
C PHE A 5 4.35 -1.48 -17.35
N GLN A 6 5.23 -2.17 -18.09
CA GLN A 6 6.54 -2.62 -17.57
C GLN A 6 7.49 -1.43 -17.34
N ILE A 7 7.48 -0.40 -18.20
CA ILE A 7 8.21 0.85 -17.98
C ILE A 7 7.71 1.56 -16.72
N LEU A 8 6.39 1.61 -16.51
CA LEU A 8 5.81 2.15 -15.28
C LEU A 8 6.24 1.39 -14.04
N SER A 9 6.29 0.06 -14.11
CA SER A 9 6.69 -0.79 -12.98
C SER A 9 8.12 -0.48 -12.51
N VAL A 10 9.03 -0.15 -13.43
CA VAL A 10 10.42 0.21 -13.11
C VAL A 10 10.52 1.65 -12.57
N MET A 11 9.74 2.60 -13.11
CA MET A 11 9.78 4.00 -12.67
C MET A 11 9.00 4.26 -11.36
N LEU A 12 7.86 3.60 -11.11
CA LEU A 12 7.10 3.73 -9.85
C LEU A 12 7.88 3.21 -8.64
N LEU A 13 8.69 2.16 -8.82
CA LEU A 13 9.54 1.63 -7.75
C LEU A 13 10.59 2.66 -7.28
N ALA A 14 10.96 3.62 -8.12
CA ALA A 14 11.90 4.69 -7.76
C ALA A 14 11.22 5.87 -7.02
N SER A 15 9.94 6.16 -7.30
CA SER A 15 9.23 7.32 -6.70
C SER A 15 8.56 7.02 -5.35
N LEU A 16 8.28 5.76 -5.03
CA LEU A 16 7.77 5.34 -3.71
C LEU A 16 8.84 5.38 -2.60
N MET A 17 10.09 5.75 -2.91
CA MET A 17 11.24 5.72 -1.99
C MET A 17 11.51 7.00 -1.18
N THR A 18 10.53 7.90 -1.02
CA THR A 18 10.68 9.07 -0.12
C THR A 18 10.17 8.84 1.31
N GLY A 19 9.79 7.60 1.66
CA GLY A 19 9.73 7.15 3.05
C GLY A 19 11.10 6.64 3.53
N PRO A 20 11.40 6.61 4.84
CA PRO A 20 12.70 6.21 5.41
C PRO A 20 12.95 4.68 5.34
N ILE A 21 12.82 4.09 4.15
CA ILE A 21 13.18 2.70 3.86
C ILE A 21 14.30 2.73 2.82
N SER A 22 15.48 3.17 3.25
CA SER A 22 16.69 3.09 2.43
C SER A 22 17.20 1.65 2.43
N ASN A 23 17.09 0.98 1.29
CA ASN A 23 18.10 0.07 0.71
C ASN A 23 17.58 -0.53 -0.59
N VAL A 24 17.39 0.30 -1.61
CA VAL A 24 17.34 -0.17 -3.00
C VAL A 24 18.35 0.67 -3.77
N THR A 25 19.38 0.01 -4.28
CA THR A 25 20.34 0.56 -5.23
C THR A 25 19.60 1.10 -6.45
N VAL A 26 19.72 2.41 -6.70
CA VAL A 26 19.22 3.06 -7.92
C VAL A 26 20.00 2.48 -9.10
N GLN A 27 19.35 1.61 -9.87
CA GLN A 27 19.90 1.07 -11.11
C GLN A 27 19.75 2.14 -12.20
N ALA A 28 20.83 2.41 -12.94
CA ALA A 28 20.86 3.40 -14.01
C ALA A 28 19.73 3.16 -15.03
N ALA A 29 19.19 4.26 -15.59
CA ALA A 29 18.11 4.24 -16.56
C ALA A 29 18.38 3.21 -17.67
N SER A 30 17.58 2.16 -17.71
CA SER A 30 17.66 1.12 -18.74
C SER A 30 17.17 1.69 -20.07
N ALA A 31 17.70 1.20 -21.19
CA ALA A 31 17.15 1.48 -22.51
C ALA A 31 15.63 1.16 -22.54
N PRO A 32 14.82 1.88 -23.33
CA PRO A 32 13.41 1.54 -23.48
C PRO A 32 13.25 0.06 -23.88
N PRO A 33 12.33 -0.69 -23.26
CA PRO A 33 12.07 -2.07 -23.65
C PRO A 33 11.68 -2.16 -25.13
N GLU A 34 12.06 -3.25 -25.79
CA GLU A 34 11.74 -3.51 -27.20
C GLU A 34 10.26 -3.23 -27.52
N GLY A 35 9.99 -2.41 -28.53
CA GLY A 35 8.63 -2.03 -28.94
C GLY A 35 8.07 -0.76 -28.29
N VAL A 36 8.96 0.06 -27.71
CA VAL A 36 8.66 1.41 -27.27
C VAL A 36 9.69 2.37 -27.86
N GLN A 37 9.22 3.39 -28.57
CA GLN A 37 10.06 4.37 -29.24
C GLN A 37 9.87 5.75 -28.63
N ALA A 38 10.96 6.45 -28.33
CA ALA A 38 10.91 7.87 -28.00
C ALA A 38 10.58 8.66 -29.27
N ILE A 39 9.59 9.56 -29.17
CA ILE A 39 9.15 10.42 -30.28
C ILE A 39 9.16 11.87 -29.82
N ASP A 40 9.23 12.78 -30.78
CA ASP A 40 9.01 14.20 -30.49
C ASP A 40 7.55 14.38 -30.03
N PRO A 41 7.28 15.11 -28.93
CA PRO A 41 5.91 15.47 -28.55
C PRO A 41 5.10 16.14 -29.68
N ALA A 42 5.75 16.81 -30.63
CA ALA A 42 5.11 17.40 -31.81
C ALA A 42 4.58 16.35 -32.81
N ASP A 43 5.15 15.13 -32.81
CA ASP A 43 4.76 14.03 -33.69
C ASP A 43 3.66 13.13 -33.07
N VAL A 44 3.18 13.47 -31.88
CA VAL A 44 2.11 12.73 -31.20
C VAL A 44 0.77 13.03 -31.87
N ASP A 45 -0.13 12.03 -31.91
CA ASP A 45 -1.52 12.23 -32.34
C ASP A 45 -2.16 13.37 -31.53
N PRO A 46 -2.64 14.45 -32.17
CA PRO A 46 -3.25 15.59 -31.48
C PRO A 46 -4.37 15.17 -30.52
N LYS A 47 -5.18 14.16 -30.87
CA LYS A 47 -6.25 13.68 -30.01
C LYS A 47 -5.71 13.05 -28.72
N ALA A 48 -4.57 12.37 -28.79
CA ALA A 48 -3.94 11.80 -27.61
C ALA A 48 -3.35 12.89 -26.71
N ALA A 49 -2.68 13.89 -27.30
CA ALA A 49 -2.16 15.04 -26.57
C ALA A 49 -3.29 15.84 -25.90
N GLU A 50 -4.39 16.10 -26.61
CA GLU A 50 -5.58 16.78 -26.09
C GLU A 50 -6.24 16.00 -24.94
N ALA A 51 -6.42 14.68 -25.10
CA ALA A 51 -6.97 13.84 -24.04
C ALA A 51 -6.12 13.85 -22.76
N ALA A 52 -4.79 13.82 -22.91
CA ALA A 52 -3.86 13.92 -21.79
C ALA A 52 -3.96 15.28 -21.08
N GLN A 53 -3.97 16.40 -21.82
CA GLN A 53 -4.13 17.74 -21.25
C GLN A 53 -5.49 17.94 -20.59
N ALA A 54 -6.57 17.44 -21.22
CA ALA A 54 -7.91 17.51 -20.66
C ALA A 54 -8.00 16.79 -19.32
N LYS A 55 -7.37 15.62 -19.19
CA LYS A 55 -7.36 14.85 -17.93
C LYS A 55 -6.52 15.51 -16.84
N LEU A 56 -5.40 16.16 -17.20
CA LEU A 56 -4.63 17.00 -16.28
C LEU A 56 -5.46 18.19 -15.78
N GLN A 57 -6.14 18.88 -16.69
CA GLN A 57 -7.00 20.03 -16.37
C GLN A 57 -8.18 19.60 -15.49
N GLU A 58 -8.79 18.45 -15.78
CA GLU A 58 -9.88 17.87 -15.00
C GLU A 58 -9.49 17.67 -13.53
N TYR A 59 -8.37 17.01 -13.25
CA TYR A 59 -8.02 16.67 -11.86
C TYR A 59 -7.21 17.74 -11.14
N THR A 60 -6.42 18.54 -11.86
CA THR A 60 -5.55 19.54 -11.23
C THR A 60 -6.03 20.97 -11.40
N GLY A 61 -6.92 21.23 -12.36
CA GLY A 61 -7.26 22.58 -12.81
C GLY A 61 -6.15 23.27 -13.60
N ASN A 62 -5.08 22.56 -13.97
CA ASN A 62 -3.99 23.07 -14.79
C ASN A 62 -3.68 22.15 -15.98
N THR A 63 -3.13 22.73 -17.04
CA THR A 63 -2.37 22.04 -18.09
C THR A 63 -0.88 22.04 -17.76
N TYR A 64 -0.14 21.06 -18.25
CA TYR A 64 1.31 20.98 -18.04
C TYR A 64 2.04 20.70 -19.35
N PRO A 65 3.13 21.41 -19.66
CA PRO A 65 3.95 21.10 -20.82
C PRO A 65 4.48 19.67 -20.77
N PHE A 66 4.38 18.95 -21.90
CA PHE A 66 4.96 17.62 -22.04
C PHE A 66 6.49 17.71 -22.19
N GLY A 67 7.18 16.80 -21.50
CA GLY A 67 8.60 16.58 -21.61
C GLY A 67 8.89 15.60 -22.74
N THR A 68 8.99 14.32 -22.41
CA THR A 68 9.23 13.24 -23.37
C THR A 68 7.92 12.54 -23.73
N ALA A 69 7.78 12.15 -24.99
CA ALA A 69 6.72 11.26 -25.44
C ALA A 69 7.31 9.90 -25.85
N LEU A 70 6.68 8.81 -25.42
CA LEU A 70 6.98 7.46 -25.87
C LEU A 70 5.76 6.89 -26.58
N LYS A 71 5.98 6.21 -27.71
CA LYS A 71 4.95 5.47 -28.45
C LYS A 71 5.17 3.97 -28.30
N GLY A 72 4.12 3.26 -27.89
CA GLY A 72 4.10 1.80 -27.90
C GLY A 72 3.65 1.25 -29.25
N ASP A 73 4.12 0.06 -29.60
CA ASP A 73 3.69 -0.66 -30.82
C ASP A 73 2.17 -0.90 -30.90
N ASP A 74 1.49 -0.89 -29.75
CA ASP A 74 0.03 -1.04 -29.66
C ASP A 74 -0.75 0.26 -29.95
N GLY A 75 -0.05 1.33 -30.32
CA GLY A 75 -0.61 2.65 -30.60
C GLY A 75 -0.87 3.49 -29.35
N SER A 76 -0.42 3.08 -28.17
CA SER A 76 -0.51 3.89 -26.95
C SER A 76 0.62 4.92 -26.87
N TYR A 77 0.35 6.01 -26.16
CA TYR A 77 1.29 7.10 -25.91
C TYR A 77 1.51 7.27 -24.42
N MET A 78 2.75 7.47 -24.00
CA MET A 78 3.12 7.88 -22.65
C MET A 78 3.80 9.23 -22.71
N PHE A 79 3.31 10.18 -21.92
CA PHE A 79 3.89 11.52 -21.77
C PHE A 79 4.52 11.62 -20.39
N THR A 80 5.75 12.12 -20.30
CA THR A 80 6.27 12.71 -19.07
C THR A 80 5.99 14.21 -19.05
N LEU A 81 5.97 14.83 -17.87
CA LEU A 81 5.82 16.28 -17.76
C LEU A 81 7.19 16.97 -17.68
N GLN A 82 7.33 18.19 -18.22
CA GLN A 82 8.61 18.91 -18.13
C GLN A 82 9.05 19.17 -16.69
N LYS A 83 8.08 19.37 -15.79
CA LYS A 83 8.32 19.60 -14.35
C LYS A 83 8.89 18.38 -13.63
N SER A 84 8.64 17.17 -14.13
CA SER A 84 9.12 15.94 -13.49
C SER A 84 9.08 14.76 -14.45
N LYS A 85 10.17 13.99 -14.47
CA LYS A 85 10.26 12.74 -15.23
C LYS A 85 9.43 11.61 -14.61
N THR A 86 8.99 11.76 -13.36
CA THR A 86 8.12 10.77 -12.68
C THR A 86 6.65 11.05 -12.91
N ASP A 87 6.28 12.30 -13.21
CA ASP A 87 4.91 12.67 -13.56
C ASP A 87 4.62 12.18 -14.97
N GLN A 88 3.56 11.38 -15.13
CA GLN A 88 3.30 10.69 -16.38
C GLN A 88 1.82 10.49 -16.65
N ILE A 89 1.48 10.48 -17.94
CA ILE A 89 0.12 10.20 -18.45
C ILE A 89 0.24 9.16 -19.55
N ILE A 90 -0.63 8.15 -19.53
CA ILE A 90 -0.74 7.17 -20.60
C ILE A 90 -2.09 7.30 -21.27
N VAL A 91 -2.06 7.46 -22.59
CA VAL A 91 -3.23 7.43 -23.45
C VAL A 91 -3.19 6.15 -24.26
N ASN A 92 -4.25 5.36 -24.19
CA ASN A 92 -4.35 4.13 -24.98
C ASN A 92 -4.61 4.43 -26.46
N SER A 93 -4.55 3.39 -27.30
CA SER A 93 -4.76 3.52 -28.74
C SER A 93 -6.17 3.96 -29.16
N LYS A 94 -7.11 4.04 -28.22
CA LYS A 94 -8.45 4.59 -28.45
C LYS A 94 -8.54 6.08 -28.08
N GLY A 95 -7.42 6.71 -27.70
CA GLY A 95 -7.39 8.12 -27.29
C GLY A 95 -7.93 8.35 -25.87
N THR A 96 -8.07 7.31 -25.05
CA THR A 96 -8.54 7.45 -23.65
C THR A 96 -7.36 7.39 -22.70
N VAL A 97 -7.37 8.23 -21.66
CA VAL A 97 -6.36 8.17 -20.60
C VAL A 97 -6.60 6.94 -19.74
N ASP A 98 -5.62 6.05 -19.67
CA ASP A 98 -5.63 4.86 -18.81
C ASP A 98 -4.93 5.11 -17.48
N VAL A 99 -3.90 5.94 -17.50
CA VAL A 99 -3.07 6.26 -16.32
C VAL A 99 -2.75 7.74 -16.26
N LEU A 100 -2.86 8.32 -15.07
CA LEU A 100 -2.24 9.60 -14.72
C LEU A 100 -1.56 9.44 -13.37
N TYR A 101 -0.31 9.86 -13.27
CA TYR A 101 0.43 10.03 -12.02
C TYR A 101 1.04 11.43 -12.00
N ILE A 102 0.74 12.22 -10.98
CA ILE A 102 1.31 13.56 -10.84
C ILE A 102 1.48 13.96 -9.38
N ASP A 103 2.65 14.52 -9.05
CA ASP A 103 2.94 15.18 -7.78
C ASP A 103 2.82 16.70 -7.91
N ILE A 104 1.94 17.34 -7.15
CA ILE A 104 1.76 18.80 -7.15
C ILE A 104 1.83 19.36 -5.73
N ARG A 105 2.28 20.62 -5.60
CA ARG A 105 2.07 21.34 -4.35
C ARG A 105 0.60 21.68 -4.22
N TYR A 106 0.04 21.59 -3.01
CA TYR A 106 -1.37 21.90 -2.76
C TYR A 106 -1.75 23.31 -3.25
N LYS A 107 -0.86 24.30 -3.07
CA LYS A 107 -1.06 25.67 -3.56
C LYS A 107 -1.13 25.81 -5.09
N GLU A 108 -0.63 24.83 -5.84
CA GLU A 108 -0.67 24.80 -7.30
C GLU A 108 -1.96 24.16 -7.81
N LEU A 109 -2.68 23.41 -6.96
CA LEU A 109 -3.98 22.84 -7.32
C LEU A 109 -4.98 23.98 -7.59
N ARG A 110 -5.63 23.93 -8.76
CA ARG A 110 -6.64 24.90 -9.21
C ARG A 110 -8.02 24.27 -9.36
N ASN A 111 -8.15 22.95 -9.20
CA ASN A 111 -9.45 22.31 -9.09
C ASN A 111 -10.05 22.63 -7.71
N GLU A 112 -10.94 23.62 -7.67
CA GLU A 112 -11.57 24.11 -6.44
C GLU A 112 -12.49 23.07 -5.77
N GLN A 113 -13.13 22.18 -6.56
CA GLN A 113 -13.93 21.10 -6.00
C GLN A 113 -13.06 20.12 -5.23
N LEU A 114 -11.93 19.71 -5.82
CA LEU A 114 -10.99 18.79 -5.17
C LEU A 114 -10.35 19.44 -3.94
N LYS A 115 -9.98 20.73 -4.00
CA LYS A 115 -9.46 21.47 -2.83
C LYS A 115 -10.45 21.45 -1.68
N LYS A 116 -11.72 21.77 -1.95
CA LYS A 116 -12.77 21.73 -0.93
C LYS A 116 -12.91 20.34 -0.30
N GLN A 117 -12.85 19.28 -1.11
CA GLN A 117 -12.88 17.89 -0.61
C GLN A 117 -11.68 17.57 0.28
N LEU A 118 -10.48 18.01 -0.13
CA LEU A 118 -9.24 17.82 0.62
C LEU A 118 -9.26 18.59 1.95
N ASP A 119 -9.66 19.86 1.94
CA ASP A 119 -9.76 20.68 3.15
C ASP A 119 -10.79 20.12 4.14
N GLN A 120 -11.94 19.68 3.63
CA GLN A 120 -12.96 19.02 4.44
C GLN A 120 -12.40 17.73 5.07
N ALA A 121 -11.85 16.83 4.26
CA ALA A 121 -11.25 15.59 4.74
C ALA A 121 -10.13 15.84 5.77
N TRP A 122 -9.29 16.85 5.54
CA TRP A 122 -8.20 17.23 6.42
C TRP A 122 -8.70 17.70 7.79
N SER A 123 -9.66 18.61 7.80
CA SER A 123 -10.25 19.13 9.04
C SER A 123 -11.04 18.09 9.82
N GLU A 124 -11.73 17.17 9.14
CA GLU A 124 -12.49 16.09 9.79
C GLU A 124 -11.57 15.06 10.47
N ILE A 125 -10.47 14.69 9.83
CA ILE A 125 -9.54 13.67 10.33
C ILE A 125 -8.54 14.25 11.34
N PHE A 126 -8.11 15.49 11.12
CA PHE A 126 -7.10 16.17 11.95
C PHE A 126 -7.63 17.48 12.52
N PRO A 127 -8.70 17.45 13.36
CA PRO A 127 -9.31 18.66 13.90
C PRO A 127 -8.35 19.49 14.76
N GLU A 128 -7.28 18.85 15.26
CA GLU A 128 -6.28 19.47 16.15
C GLU A 128 -5.07 20.03 15.41
N THR A 129 -4.90 19.75 14.11
CA THR A 129 -3.74 20.26 13.36
C THR A 129 -4.10 21.59 12.69
N GLY A 130 -3.43 22.66 13.11
CA GLY A 130 -3.48 23.95 12.41
C GLY A 130 -2.58 24.02 11.17
N GLU A 131 -1.96 22.89 10.78
CA GLU A 131 -0.99 22.87 9.68
C GLU A 131 -1.67 22.62 8.34
N PRO A 132 -1.35 23.45 7.32
CA PRO A 132 -1.96 23.32 6.02
C PRO A 132 -1.46 22.09 5.26
N LEU A 133 -2.25 21.64 4.29
CA LEU A 133 -1.81 20.72 3.25
C LEU A 133 -0.69 21.33 2.42
N GLU A 134 0.32 20.53 2.10
CA GLU A 134 1.48 20.98 1.31
C GLU A 134 1.58 20.29 -0.04
N ASN A 135 1.32 18.98 -0.09
CA ASN A 135 1.54 18.15 -1.26
C ASN A 135 0.29 17.31 -1.58
N VAL A 136 0.06 17.09 -2.87
CA VAL A 136 -0.98 16.19 -3.39
C VAL A 136 -0.35 15.32 -4.47
N ASN A 137 -0.38 14.01 -4.27
CA ASN A 137 -0.08 13.00 -5.26
C ASN A 137 -1.40 12.45 -5.80
N LEU A 138 -1.60 12.52 -7.11
CA LEU A 138 -2.79 12.02 -7.80
C LEU A 138 -2.42 10.80 -8.62
N HIS A 139 -3.22 9.75 -8.51
CA HIS A 139 -3.06 8.53 -9.26
C HIS A 139 -4.40 8.06 -9.82
N TYR A 140 -4.58 8.19 -11.14
CA TYR A 140 -5.73 7.64 -11.83
C TYR A 140 -5.30 6.38 -12.56
N MET A 141 -6.00 5.26 -12.31
CA MET A 141 -5.77 3.99 -13.01
C MET A 141 -7.04 3.15 -13.01
N GLY A 142 -7.36 2.54 -14.16
CA GLY A 142 -8.50 1.62 -14.26
C GLY A 142 -9.85 2.28 -13.95
N GLY A 143 -10.01 3.56 -14.29
CA GLY A 143 -11.22 4.33 -14.05
C GLY A 143 -11.40 4.85 -12.63
N LYS A 144 -10.43 4.64 -11.74
CA LYS A 144 -10.48 5.09 -10.34
C LYS A 144 -9.43 6.15 -10.07
N LEU A 145 -9.81 7.18 -9.31
CA LEU A 145 -8.89 8.17 -8.79
C LEU A 145 -8.52 7.81 -7.36
N SER A 146 -7.25 7.52 -7.14
CA SER A 146 -6.65 7.46 -5.81
C SER A 146 -5.76 8.68 -5.62
N LEU A 147 -5.75 9.24 -4.42
CA LEU A 147 -4.91 10.38 -4.10
C LEU A 147 -4.34 10.28 -2.69
N ARG A 148 -3.18 10.89 -2.53
CA ARG A 148 -2.53 11.08 -1.25
C ARG A 148 -2.27 12.58 -1.07
N ALA A 149 -2.77 13.15 0.01
CA ALA A 149 -2.48 14.55 0.38
C ALA A 149 -1.75 14.59 1.71
N SER A 150 -0.70 15.41 1.83
CA SER A 150 0.17 15.36 3.01
C SER A 150 0.86 16.68 3.34
N ASN A 151 1.33 16.74 4.57
CA ASN A 151 2.36 17.64 5.06
C ASN A 151 3.40 16.80 5.87
N PRO A 152 4.41 17.40 6.50
CA PRO A 152 5.42 16.64 7.25
C PRO A 152 4.88 15.81 8.42
N LYS A 153 3.72 16.14 8.97
CA LYS A 153 3.15 15.48 10.16
C LYS A 153 2.06 14.47 9.86
N ALA A 154 1.43 14.56 8.69
CA ALA A 154 0.22 13.81 8.42
C ALA A 154 0.01 13.55 6.92
N THR A 155 -0.75 12.51 6.63
CA THR A 155 -1.12 12.12 5.28
C THR A 155 -2.55 11.60 5.28
N ILE A 156 -3.37 11.98 4.30
CA ILE A 156 -4.68 11.38 4.00
C ILE A 156 -4.59 10.63 2.68
N PHE A 157 -5.21 9.45 2.64
CA PHE A 157 -5.42 8.65 1.46
C PHE A 157 -6.91 8.67 1.10
N MET A 158 -7.23 9.05 -0.13
CA MET A 158 -8.61 9.06 -0.63
C MET A 158 -8.72 8.24 -1.91
N VAL A 159 -9.88 7.61 -2.08
CA VAL A 159 -10.26 6.87 -3.28
C VAL A 159 -11.63 7.37 -3.71
N ASP A 160 -11.75 7.77 -4.98
CA ASP A 160 -12.97 8.29 -5.60
C ASP A 160 -13.69 9.36 -4.75
N GLY A 161 -12.89 10.29 -4.21
CA GLY A 161 -13.38 11.43 -3.42
C GLY A 161 -13.74 11.10 -1.96
N LYS A 162 -13.52 9.87 -1.50
CA LYS A 162 -13.76 9.46 -0.10
C LYS A 162 -12.47 9.15 0.61
N VAL A 163 -12.36 9.57 1.88
CA VAL A 163 -11.24 9.17 2.73
C VAL A 163 -11.29 7.65 2.95
N ASP A 164 -10.20 6.96 2.60
CA ASP A 164 -10.00 5.57 2.98
C ASP A 164 -9.41 5.51 4.39
N HIS A 165 -8.25 6.16 4.58
CA HIS A 165 -7.61 6.30 5.88
C HIS A 165 -6.63 7.48 5.88
N ALA A 166 -6.05 7.75 7.04
CA ALA A 166 -4.98 8.70 7.20
C ALA A 166 -3.88 8.15 8.09
N LEU A 167 -2.68 8.70 7.96
CA LEU A 167 -1.52 8.41 8.79
C LEU A 167 -1.08 9.68 9.49
N ARG A 168 -1.00 9.63 10.83
CA ARG A 168 -0.44 10.68 11.67
C ARG A 168 0.95 10.26 12.14
N GLN A 169 1.92 11.16 12.02
CA GLN A 169 3.23 11.00 12.64
C GLN A 169 3.13 11.38 14.11
N VAL A 170 3.65 10.51 14.97
CA VAL A 170 3.65 10.69 16.42
C VAL A 170 5.07 10.49 16.92
N GLN A 171 5.54 11.38 17.78
CA GLN A 171 6.86 11.24 18.38
C GLN A 171 6.84 10.14 19.44
N ASP A 172 7.99 9.52 19.67
CA ASP A 172 8.08 8.37 20.56
C ASP A 172 7.58 8.64 21.99
N LYS A 173 7.84 9.87 22.48
CA LYS A 173 7.40 10.34 23.81
C LYS A 173 5.88 10.46 23.95
N ASP A 174 5.16 10.54 22.83
CA ASP A 174 3.71 10.74 22.77
C ASP A 174 2.97 9.42 22.50
N ILE A 175 3.68 8.28 22.49
CA ILE A 175 3.08 6.95 22.39
C ILE A 175 2.49 6.57 23.75
N PRO A 176 1.20 6.18 23.83
CA PRO A 176 0.60 5.70 25.06
C PRO A 176 1.37 4.48 25.63
N ALA A 177 1.73 4.54 26.92
CA ALA A 177 2.57 3.52 27.55
C ALA A 177 1.95 2.11 27.50
N ASN A 178 0.62 2.02 27.61
CA ASN A 178 -0.12 0.77 27.50
C ASN A 178 -0.07 0.20 26.07
N VAL A 179 -0.21 1.03 25.04
CA VAL A 179 -0.10 0.64 23.63
C VAL A 179 1.30 0.09 23.33
N LEU A 180 2.34 0.82 23.75
CA LEU A 180 3.73 0.36 23.59
C LEU A 180 3.99 -0.95 24.32
N LYS A 181 3.57 -1.06 25.59
CA LYS A 181 3.71 -2.27 26.39
C LYS A 181 3.04 -3.47 25.71
N THR A 182 1.83 -3.30 25.18
CA THR A 182 1.12 -4.35 24.44
C THR A 182 1.89 -4.80 23.22
N ALA A 183 2.43 -3.87 22.43
CA ALA A 183 3.24 -4.20 21.26
C ALA A 183 4.53 -4.96 21.64
N GLU A 184 5.23 -4.55 22.70
CA GLU A 184 6.44 -5.24 23.16
C GLU A 184 6.16 -6.63 23.74
N GLN A 185 5.06 -6.79 24.48
CA GLN A 185 4.61 -8.10 24.97
C GLN A 185 4.24 -9.03 23.80
N THR A 186 3.65 -8.50 22.74
CA THR A 186 3.32 -9.25 21.52
C THR A 186 4.59 -9.77 20.84
N LEU A 187 5.61 -8.94 20.70
CA LEU A 187 6.90 -9.40 20.16
C LEU A 187 7.53 -10.48 21.05
N ALA A 188 7.49 -10.29 22.37
CA ALA A 188 8.07 -11.23 23.33
C ALA A 188 7.35 -12.60 23.34
N SER A 189 6.05 -12.66 23.05
CA SER A 189 5.32 -13.93 22.95
C SER A 189 5.67 -14.73 21.69
N CYS A 190 6.21 -14.06 20.67
CA CYS A 190 6.61 -14.66 19.41
C CYS A 190 8.05 -15.21 19.51
N GLY A 191 8.17 -16.37 20.16
CA GLY A 191 9.44 -16.98 20.56
C GLY A 191 10.55 -16.97 19.50
N GLY A 192 11.78 -16.70 19.95
CA GLY A 192 12.98 -16.72 19.10
C GLY A 192 13.17 -15.49 18.21
N LEU A 193 12.41 -14.42 18.44
CA LEU A 193 12.59 -13.10 17.85
C LEU A 193 13.19 -12.15 18.89
N VAL A 194 14.41 -11.67 18.63
CA VAL A 194 15.11 -10.72 19.50
C VAL A 194 15.09 -9.34 18.87
N LYS A 195 14.44 -8.38 19.54
CA LYS A 195 14.37 -6.97 19.13
C LYS A 195 15.79 -6.39 18.95
N LYS A 196 16.04 -5.77 17.79
CA LYS A 196 17.21 -4.91 17.55
C LYS A 196 16.82 -3.44 17.60
N THR A 197 15.79 -3.06 16.85
CA THR A 197 15.26 -1.70 16.79
C THR A 197 13.74 -1.72 16.78
N ARG A 198 13.12 -0.59 17.10
CA ARG A 198 11.68 -0.35 16.96
C ARG A 198 11.47 1.05 16.38
N THR A 199 10.63 1.13 15.36
CA THR A 199 10.13 2.38 14.77
C THR A 199 8.60 2.38 14.84
N LEU A 200 8.00 3.54 15.07
CA LEU A 200 6.58 3.77 14.82
C LEU A 200 6.44 4.28 13.38
N GLU A 201 5.79 3.52 12.51
CA GLU A 201 5.56 3.93 11.11
C GLU A 201 4.48 5.02 11.00
N GLY A 202 3.63 5.11 12.01
CA GLY A 202 2.62 6.14 12.19
C GLY A 202 1.42 5.61 12.98
N VAL A 203 0.39 6.45 13.07
CA VAL A 203 -0.90 6.10 13.64
C VAL A 203 -1.95 6.17 12.52
N THR A 204 -2.58 5.04 12.22
CA THR A 204 -3.69 4.97 11.28
C THR A 204 -4.94 5.56 11.90
N LEU A 205 -5.58 6.50 11.20
CA LEU A 205 -6.86 7.10 11.56
C LEU A 205 -7.89 6.77 10.48
N ARG A 206 -9.10 6.43 10.91
CA ARG A 206 -10.26 6.22 10.05
C ARG A 206 -11.48 6.86 10.72
N ALA A 207 -12.39 7.40 9.92
CA ALA A 207 -13.57 8.07 10.43
C ALA A 207 -14.39 7.13 11.33
N GLY A 208 -14.70 7.58 12.55
CA GLY A 208 -15.49 6.84 13.53
C GLY A 208 -14.81 5.60 14.14
N GLN A 209 -13.49 5.44 13.96
CA GLN A 209 -12.74 4.29 14.47
C GLN A 209 -11.63 4.74 15.43
N PRO A 210 -11.26 3.90 16.43
CA PRO A 210 -10.14 4.20 17.29
C PRO A 210 -8.81 4.27 16.50
N PRO A 211 -7.86 5.12 16.90
CA PRO A 211 -6.52 5.15 16.30
C PRO A 211 -5.82 3.79 16.40
N VAL A 212 -5.03 3.44 15.38
CA VAL A 212 -4.21 2.21 15.37
C VAL A 212 -2.74 2.58 15.25
N TYR A 213 -1.93 2.19 16.24
CA TYR A 213 -0.48 2.44 16.26
C TYR A 213 0.26 1.33 15.51
N ASN A 214 1.04 1.69 14.49
CA ASN A 214 1.71 0.74 13.60
C ASN A 214 3.19 0.65 13.95
N PHE A 215 3.59 -0.41 14.65
CA PHE A 215 4.97 -0.62 15.05
C PHE A 215 5.70 -1.54 14.08
N LEU A 216 6.89 -1.12 13.65
CA LEU A 216 7.88 -1.95 12.98
C LEU A 216 9.02 -2.28 13.95
N TYR A 217 9.25 -3.57 14.17
CA TYR A 217 10.41 -4.08 14.88
C TYR A 217 11.35 -4.78 13.91
N THR A 218 12.61 -4.36 13.86
CA THR A 218 13.67 -5.18 13.24
C THR A 218 14.22 -6.12 14.29
N THR A 219 14.32 -7.40 13.94
CA THR A 219 14.79 -8.47 14.83
C THR A 219 16.07 -9.12 14.30
N ASN A 220 16.59 -10.09 15.04
CA ASN A 220 17.66 -10.98 14.56
C ASN A 220 17.28 -11.85 13.36
N LYS A 221 15.99 -12.01 13.03
CA LYS A 221 15.52 -12.87 11.92
C LYS A 221 14.82 -12.12 10.79
N GLY A 222 14.59 -10.81 10.95
CA GLY A 222 13.88 -9.99 9.98
C GLY A 222 12.90 -9.02 10.64
N ASN A 223 12.02 -8.44 9.85
CA ASN A 223 11.06 -7.43 10.31
C ASN A 223 9.77 -8.08 10.84
N VAL A 224 9.17 -7.37 11.79
CA VAL A 224 7.89 -7.70 12.43
C VAL A 224 7.03 -6.45 12.48
N TRP A 225 5.81 -6.51 11.98
CA TRP A 225 4.82 -5.44 12.12
C TRP A 225 3.76 -5.81 13.14
N ILE A 226 3.45 -4.90 14.05
CA ILE A 226 2.44 -5.08 15.10
C ILE A 226 1.57 -3.84 15.15
N HIS A 227 0.27 -4.01 14.91
CA HIS A 227 -0.72 -2.93 14.91
C HIS A 227 -1.61 -3.06 16.15
N ILE A 228 -1.67 -2.00 16.95
CA ILE A 228 -2.43 -1.96 18.21
C ILE A 228 -3.50 -0.87 18.13
N GLU A 229 -4.76 -1.27 18.29
CA GLU A 229 -5.89 -0.34 18.45
C GLU A 229 -5.82 0.35 19.82
N GLU A 230 -5.84 1.67 19.83
CA GLU A 230 -5.88 2.48 21.04
C GLU A 230 -7.22 2.29 21.78
N GLY A 231 -7.20 2.39 23.11
CA GLY A 231 -8.36 2.19 23.97
C GLY A 231 -8.63 0.71 24.27
N THR A 232 -8.85 -0.13 23.26
CA THR A 232 -9.11 -1.57 23.47
C THR A 232 -7.83 -2.39 23.65
N LEU A 233 -6.68 -1.86 23.20
CA LEU A 233 -5.40 -2.56 23.13
C LEU A 233 -5.44 -3.85 22.30
N GLN A 234 -6.43 -3.99 21.41
CA GLN A 234 -6.50 -5.14 20.53
C GLN A 234 -5.37 -5.09 19.50
N ARG A 235 -4.71 -6.23 19.30
CA ARG A 235 -3.84 -6.45 18.14
C ARG A 235 -4.71 -6.60 16.91
N THR A 236 -4.72 -5.61 16.04
CA THR A 236 -5.53 -5.63 14.81
C THR A 236 -4.81 -6.33 13.67
N GLU A 237 -3.48 -6.33 13.71
CA GLU A 237 -2.62 -7.05 12.78
C GLU A 237 -1.27 -7.37 13.41
N VAL A 238 -0.78 -8.58 13.17
CA VAL A 238 0.60 -8.96 13.50
C VAL A 238 1.17 -9.73 12.31
N ASN A 239 2.26 -9.19 11.75
CA ASN A 239 3.00 -9.79 10.65
C ASN A 239 4.43 -10.13 11.12
N LEU A 240 4.65 -11.40 11.41
CA LEU A 240 5.94 -11.99 11.74
C LEU A 240 6.68 -12.42 10.47
N GLN A 241 6.90 -11.51 9.51
CA GLN A 241 7.50 -11.82 8.20
C GLN A 241 8.81 -12.62 8.32
N ALA A 242 9.58 -12.38 9.39
CA ALA A 242 10.77 -13.16 9.77
C ALA A 242 10.55 -14.69 9.88
N LEU A 243 9.30 -15.14 10.09
CA LEU A 243 8.89 -16.54 10.23
C LEU A 243 8.16 -17.09 8.99
N SER A 244 8.10 -16.31 7.90
CA SER A 244 7.45 -16.69 6.65
C SER A 244 8.16 -17.80 5.87
N ASP A 245 9.31 -18.30 6.35
CA ASP A 245 10.20 -19.21 5.61
C ASP A 245 10.63 -18.69 4.22
N LYS A 246 10.58 -17.36 4.00
CA LYS A 246 10.96 -16.72 2.73
C LYS A 246 10.19 -17.27 1.53
N LEU A 247 8.91 -17.61 1.73
CA LEU A 247 8.01 -18.13 0.67
C LEU A 247 7.98 -17.27 -0.60
N PHE A 248 8.37 -16.00 -0.53
CA PHE A 248 8.36 -15.05 -1.64
C PHE A 248 9.74 -14.83 -2.29
N GLU A 249 10.80 -15.49 -1.82
CA GLU A 249 12.15 -15.45 -2.42
C GLU A 249 12.34 -16.60 -3.44
N VAL A 250 11.31 -16.88 -4.25
CA VAL A 250 11.34 -17.96 -5.24
C VAL A 250 12.10 -17.50 -6.49
N THR A 251 13.29 -18.05 -6.70
CA THR A 251 14.16 -17.69 -7.83
C THR A 251 13.95 -18.55 -9.09
N SER A 252 13.05 -19.54 -9.06
CA SER A 252 12.74 -20.37 -10.23
C SER A 252 11.34 -20.98 -10.16
N LYS A 253 10.75 -21.27 -11.33
CA LYS A 253 9.42 -21.90 -11.45
C LYS A 253 9.32 -23.21 -10.68
N ALA A 254 10.32 -24.09 -10.81
CA ALA A 254 10.32 -25.39 -10.12
C ALA A 254 10.30 -25.26 -8.58
N LYS A 255 11.01 -24.26 -8.03
CA LYS A 255 10.95 -23.97 -6.59
C LYS A 255 9.57 -23.43 -6.19
N GLY A 256 8.97 -22.58 -7.02
CA GLY A 256 7.60 -22.08 -6.82
C GLY A 256 6.59 -23.22 -6.79
N ASP A 257 6.59 -24.08 -7.81
CA ASP A 257 5.68 -25.22 -7.90
C ASP A 257 5.83 -26.18 -6.70
N ALA A 258 7.05 -26.36 -6.18
CA ALA A 258 7.31 -27.19 -5.01
C ALA A 258 6.77 -26.56 -3.72
N VAL A 259 6.95 -25.25 -3.54
CA VAL A 259 6.34 -24.48 -2.44
C VAL A 259 4.82 -24.57 -2.53
N ASP A 260 4.26 -24.38 -3.71
CA ASP A 260 2.81 -24.39 -3.93
C ASP A 260 2.20 -25.74 -3.57
N LYS A 261 2.79 -26.82 -4.09
CA LYS A 261 2.38 -28.20 -3.75
C LYS A 261 2.47 -28.45 -2.25
N LYS A 262 3.54 -27.97 -1.59
CA LYS A 262 3.71 -28.13 -0.15
C LYS A 262 2.61 -27.42 0.63
N LEU A 263 2.33 -26.16 0.29
CA LEU A 263 1.28 -25.39 0.96
C LEU A 263 -0.11 -26.02 0.74
N GLN A 264 -0.41 -26.45 -0.49
CA GLN A 264 -1.67 -27.13 -0.83
C GLN A 264 -1.85 -28.48 -0.12
N SER A 265 -0.75 -29.16 0.24
CA SER A 265 -0.80 -30.44 0.95
C SER A 265 -1.38 -30.35 2.37
N PHE A 266 -1.38 -29.16 2.98
CA PHE A 266 -1.94 -28.97 4.31
C PHE A 266 -3.46 -29.02 4.28
N LYS A 267 -4.03 -29.98 5.02
CA LYS A 267 -5.48 -30.08 5.21
C LYS A 267 -5.98 -28.87 6.02
N THR A 268 -7.07 -28.26 5.56
CA THR A 268 -7.68 -27.08 6.20
C THR A 268 -8.00 -27.28 7.69
N ASN A 269 -8.53 -28.46 8.08
CA ASN A 269 -8.83 -28.75 9.49
C ASN A 269 -7.57 -28.81 10.38
N THR A 270 -6.44 -29.23 9.83
CA THR A 270 -5.16 -29.20 10.57
C THR A 270 -4.71 -27.76 10.75
N LEU A 271 -4.77 -26.95 9.68
CA LEU A 271 -4.41 -25.55 9.75
C LEU A 271 -5.33 -24.76 10.70
N LEU A 272 -6.63 -25.06 10.77
CA LEU A 272 -7.54 -24.44 11.73
C LEU A 272 -7.08 -24.67 13.18
N LYS A 273 -6.70 -25.91 13.52
CA LYS A 273 -6.21 -26.24 14.87
C LYS A 273 -4.93 -25.47 15.20
N THR A 274 -4.01 -25.38 14.24
CA THR A 274 -2.78 -24.59 14.39
C THR A 274 -3.10 -23.11 14.51
N ALA A 275 -4.00 -22.58 13.69
CA ALA A 275 -4.41 -21.19 13.70
C ALA A 275 -5.05 -20.77 15.02
N ILE A 276 -5.90 -21.61 15.64
CA ILE A 276 -6.49 -21.32 16.95
C ILE A 276 -5.40 -21.13 18.01
N LYS A 277 -4.39 -22.01 18.02
CA LYS A 277 -3.26 -21.92 18.95
C LYS A 277 -2.41 -20.67 18.67
N ASP A 278 -2.02 -20.47 17.43
CA ASP A 278 -1.11 -19.40 17.03
C ASP A 278 -1.78 -18.02 17.17
N ALA A 279 -3.06 -17.88 16.81
CA ALA A 279 -3.84 -16.65 17.00
C ALA A 279 -3.98 -16.31 18.48
N LYS A 280 -4.18 -17.29 19.36
CA LYS A 280 -4.20 -17.03 20.81
C LYS A 280 -2.85 -16.57 21.32
N ALA A 281 -1.75 -17.16 20.85
CA ALA A 281 -0.40 -16.82 21.30
C ALA A 281 0.09 -15.45 20.78
N ILE A 282 -0.21 -15.15 19.51
CA ILE A 282 0.31 -13.97 18.80
C ILE A 282 -0.63 -12.77 18.97
N MET A 283 -1.93 -12.99 18.80
CA MET A 283 -2.95 -11.92 18.75
C MET A 283 -3.78 -11.81 20.04
N ASP A 284 -3.64 -12.75 20.97
CA ASP A 284 -4.60 -12.96 22.06
C ASP A 284 -6.04 -13.16 21.54
N LEU A 285 -6.17 -13.77 20.36
CA LEU A 285 -7.43 -13.92 19.63
C LEU A 285 -7.95 -15.35 19.74
N ASP A 286 -9.21 -15.49 20.15
CA ASP A 286 -9.90 -16.78 20.16
C ASP A 286 -10.64 -17.02 18.84
N LEU A 287 -10.15 -17.98 18.04
CA LEU A 287 -10.78 -18.41 16.80
C LEU A 287 -11.75 -19.60 17.00
N SER A 288 -12.10 -19.94 18.25
CA SER A 288 -13.04 -21.02 18.54
C SER A 288 -14.43 -20.76 17.94
N GLY A 289 -14.93 -21.75 17.20
CA GLY A 289 -16.22 -21.67 16.52
C GLY A 289 -16.22 -20.81 15.25
N TYR A 290 -15.07 -20.36 14.77
CA TYR A 290 -14.95 -19.82 13.41
C TYR A 290 -14.97 -20.97 12.38
N SER A 291 -15.65 -20.74 11.26
CA SER A 291 -15.44 -21.52 10.05
C SER A 291 -14.21 -20.99 9.32
N VAL A 292 -13.66 -21.80 8.41
CA VAL A 292 -12.44 -21.44 7.68
C VAL A 292 -12.54 -21.84 6.21
N LYS A 293 -12.03 -20.96 5.34
CA LYS A 293 -11.86 -21.24 3.91
C LYS A 293 -10.47 -20.78 3.46
N ARG A 294 -9.94 -21.43 2.42
CA ARG A 294 -8.76 -20.94 1.71
C ARG A 294 -9.13 -19.71 0.89
N ALA A 295 -8.24 -18.73 0.80
CA ALA A 295 -8.41 -17.63 -0.14
C ALA A 295 -8.25 -18.14 -1.59
N GLU A 296 -9.06 -17.63 -2.51
CA GLU A 296 -9.05 -18.06 -3.92
C GLU A 296 -7.73 -17.70 -4.63
N ASN A 297 -7.17 -16.53 -4.28
CA ASN A 297 -6.02 -15.96 -4.98
C ASN A 297 -4.69 -16.14 -4.23
N ARG A 298 -4.70 -16.85 -3.08
CA ARG A 298 -3.47 -17.01 -2.28
C ARG A 298 -3.46 -18.32 -1.50
N ILE A 299 -2.53 -19.19 -1.87
CA ILE A 299 -2.47 -20.57 -1.38
C ILE A 299 -1.90 -20.72 0.04
N ASP A 300 -1.35 -19.69 0.65
CA ASP A 300 -0.87 -19.70 2.04
C ASP A 300 -1.84 -19.02 2.99
N THR A 301 -3.04 -18.65 2.51
CA THR A 301 -3.97 -17.78 3.23
C THR A 301 -5.27 -18.48 3.55
N LEU A 302 -5.70 -18.34 4.81
CA LEU A 302 -7.01 -18.73 5.30
C LEU A 302 -7.82 -17.51 5.72
N ILE A 303 -9.12 -17.56 5.43
CA ILE A 303 -10.12 -16.60 5.87
C ILE A 303 -11.01 -17.31 6.89
N PHE A 304 -11.03 -16.79 8.11
CA PHE A 304 -11.85 -17.26 9.21
C PHE A 304 -13.10 -16.39 9.30
N SER A 305 -14.26 -17.01 9.47
CA SER A 305 -15.54 -16.29 9.57
C SER A 305 -16.43 -16.87 10.68
N LYS A 306 -17.16 -16.01 11.37
CA LYS A 306 -18.14 -16.38 12.39
C LYS A 306 -19.26 -15.36 12.38
N LYS A 307 -20.52 -15.82 12.40
CA LYS A 307 -21.68 -14.91 12.37
C LYS A 307 -21.60 -13.93 13.54
N GLY A 308 -21.72 -12.64 13.25
CA GLY A 308 -21.66 -11.56 14.25
C GLY A 308 -20.26 -11.20 14.75
N ALA A 309 -19.19 -11.74 14.15
CA ALA A 309 -17.82 -11.39 14.50
C ALA A 309 -17.04 -10.94 13.24
N PRO A 310 -16.00 -10.09 13.39
CA PRO A 310 -15.12 -9.72 12.30
C PRO A 310 -14.49 -10.95 11.63
N THR A 311 -14.27 -10.86 10.32
CA THR A 311 -13.46 -11.87 9.63
C THR A 311 -12.00 -11.71 10.01
N VAL A 312 -11.26 -12.81 9.99
CA VAL A 312 -9.83 -12.81 10.30
C VAL A 312 -9.10 -13.44 9.12
N THR A 313 -8.03 -12.81 8.68
CA THR A 313 -7.12 -13.37 7.68
C THR A 313 -5.90 -13.90 8.38
N GLY A 314 -5.48 -15.12 8.07
CA GLY A 314 -4.25 -15.70 8.58
C GLY A 314 -3.40 -16.27 7.45
N MET A 315 -2.08 -16.10 7.54
CA MET A 315 -1.14 -16.70 6.58
C MET A 315 -0.17 -17.64 7.29
N PHE A 316 0.11 -18.78 6.65
CA PHE A 316 0.94 -19.84 7.21
C PHE A 316 2.17 -20.14 6.33
N ASN A 317 3.24 -20.59 6.96
CA ASN A 317 4.50 -20.89 6.29
C ASN A 317 4.57 -22.34 5.76
N SER A 318 5.73 -22.73 5.24
CA SER A 318 5.96 -24.09 4.69
C SER A 318 5.80 -25.23 5.71
N LYS A 319 5.78 -24.90 7.00
CA LYS A 319 5.58 -25.82 8.14
C LYS A 319 4.13 -25.85 8.63
N GLY A 320 3.24 -25.03 8.06
CA GLY A 320 1.84 -24.93 8.47
C GLY A 320 1.62 -24.07 9.73
N SER A 321 2.65 -23.37 10.21
CA SER A 321 2.57 -22.42 11.33
C SER A 321 2.19 -21.03 10.83
N PHE A 322 1.37 -20.31 11.58
CA PHE A 322 0.91 -18.98 11.20
C PHE A 322 1.93 -17.92 11.58
N TYR A 323 2.28 -17.08 10.61
CA TYR A 323 3.18 -15.93 10.81
C TYR A 323 2.46 -14.60 10.63
N TYR A 324 1.21 -14.62 10.17
CA TYR A 324 0.43 -13.42 9.93
C TYR A 324 -1.00 -13.61 10.42
N PHE A 325 -1.54 -12.59 11.08
CA PHE A 325 -2.97 -12.44 11.33
C PHE A 325 -3.40 -10.99 11.16
N LYS A 326 -4.58 -10.77 10.57
CA LYS A 326 -5.27 -9.48 10.52
C LYS A 326 -6.74 -9.65 10.84
N VAL A 327 -7.27 -8.82 11.74
CA VAL A 327 -8.70 -8.72 12.03
C VAL A 327 -9.30 -7.68 11.09
N ASN A 328 -10.16 -8.13 10.18
CA ASN A 328 -10.85 -7.26 9.23
C ASN A 328 -12.14 -6.73 9.87
N LYS A 329 -11.99 -5.84 10.86
CA LYS A 329 -13.12 -5.20 11.57
C LYS A 329 -13.90 -4.23 10.71
N TYR A 330 -13.21 -3.59 9.76
CA TYR A 330 -13.67 -2.38 9.10
C TYR A 330 -13.67 -2.50 7.56
N ASP A 331 -13.31 -3.68 7.05
CA ASP A 331 -13.41 -4.01 5.63
C ASP A 331 -14.87 -4.45 5.38
N ASN A 332 -15.73 -3.51 4.98
CA ASN A 332 -17.11 -3.79 4.54
C ASN A 332 -17.16 -4.09 3.04
#